data_AF-A0A7S1EXA6-F1
#
_entry.id   AF-A0A7S1EXA6-F1
#
_cell.length_a   1.000
_cell.length_b   1.000
_cell.length_c   1.000
_cell.angle_alpha   90.00
_cell.angle_beta   90.00
_cell.angle_gamma   90.00
#
_symmetry.space_group_name_H-M   'P 1'
#
loop_
_entity.id
_entity.type
_entity.pdbx_description
1 polymer ?
#
loop_
_entity_poly.entity_id
_entity_poly.type
_entity_poly.pdbx_seq_one_letter_code
_entity_poly.pdbx_strand_id
1 'polypeptide(L)'
;FDADGARITVNPRYDVGSGSGDVVLSYSKDDTSVEVTASQDDQSVTISQKVDDDNTISPTVARSGDFSVEWKRSLGDDNSVTTTLKPNESVNVEWEDGAWTANVNVPIDGTDITGTNVSIK
;
A
#
# COMPACT_ATOMS: atom_id res chain seq x y z
N PHE A 1 -20.32 9.40 -5.02
CA PHE A 1 -20.90 10.57 -4.33
C PHE A 1 -19.82 11.62 -4.25
N ASP A 2 -20.10 12.83 -4.71
CA ASP A 2 -19.16 13.95 -4.62
C ASP A 2 -19.77 15.00 -3.68
N ALA A 3 -19.06 15.37 -2.62
CA ALA A 3 -19.48 16.38 -1.65
C ALA A 3 -18.26 17.13 -1.12
N ASP A 4 -18.26 18.46 -1.22
CA ASP A 4 -17.18 19.34 -0.73
C ASP A 4 -15.77 18.90 -1.16
N GLY A 5 -15.60 18.54 -2.45
CA GLY A 5 -14.34 18.07 -3.02
C GLY A 5 -13.95 16.63 -2.64
N ALA A 6 -14.69 15.99 -1.74
CA ALA A 6 -14.54 14.58 -1.44
C ALA A 6 -15.29 13.72 -2.46
N ARG A 7 -14.68 12.63 -2.88
CA ARG A 7 -15.26 11.61 -3.75
C ARG A 7 -15.33 10.29 -3.02
N ILE A 8 -16.52 9.68 -3.03
CA ILE A 8 -16.77 8.33 -2.54
C ILE A 8 -17.24 7.45 -3.69
N THR A 9 -16.57 6.34 -3.91
CA THR A 9 -16.95 5.31 -4.89
C THR A 9 -17.19 4.01 -4.17
N VAL A 10 -18.29 3.33 -4.51
CA VAL A 10 -18.60 1.98 -4.05
C VAL A 10 -18.60 1.09 -5.29
N ASN A 11 -17.74 0.07 -5.30
CA ASN A 11 -17.58 -0.83 -6.43
C ASN A 11 -17.90 -2.27 -5.99
N PRO A 12 -19.19 -2.64 -5.95
CA PRO A 12 -19.60 -4.01 -5.63
C PRO A 12 -19.38 -4.94 -6.83
N ARG A 13 -18.98 -6.17 -6.54
CA ARG A 13 -18.85 -7.27 -7.51
C ARG A 13 -19.53 -8.51 -6.92
N TYR A 14 -20.23 -9.24 -7.77
CA TYR A 14 -20.81 -10.53 -7.41
C TYR A 14 -20.51 -11.55 -8.50
N ASP A 15 -19.95 -12.69 -8.11
CA ASP A 15 -19.72 -13.82 -8.99
C ASP A 15 -20.87 -14.82 -8.84
N VAL A 16 -21.63 -15.02 -9.92
CA VAL A 16 -22.80 -15.91 -9.93
C VAL A 16 -22.44 -17.40 -9.93
N GLY A 17 -21.22 -17.75 -10.34
CA GLY A 17 -20.74 -19.13 -10.40
C GLY A 17 -20.24 -19.62 -9.05
N SER A 18 -19.51 -18.80 -8.32
CA SER A 18 -19.05 -19.10 -6.95
C SER A 18 -20.04 -18.68 -5.86
N GLY A 19 -20.94 -17.73 -6.16
CA GLY A 19 -21.80 -17.09 -5.18
C GLY A 19 -21.08 -16.11 -4.25
N SER A 20 -19.83 -15.75 -4.56
CA SER A 20 -19.03 -14.82 -3.76
C SER A 20 -19.33 -13.36 -4.12
N GLY A 21 -19.30 -12.50 -3.12
CA GLY A 21 -19.54 -11.06 -3.28
C GLY A 21 -18.45 -10.26 -2.59
N ASP A 22 -17.96 -9.24 -3.30
CA ASP A 22 -16.87 -8.37 -2.86
C ASP A 22 -17.27 -6.92 -3.05
N VAL A 23 -16.83 -6.04 -2.14
CA VAL A 23 -17.04 -4.60 -2.25
C VAL A 23 -15.73 -3.89 -2.00
N VAL A 24 -15.37 -2.99 -2.91
CA VAL A 24 -14.32 -2.00 -2.69
C VAL A 24 -14.96 -0.64 -2.49
N LEU A 25 -14.68 -0.01 -1.35
CA LEU A 25 -15.07 1.38 -1.06
C LEU A 25 -13.81 2.24 -1.15
N SER A 26 -13.84 3.26 -1.99
CA SER A 26 -12.78 4.26 -2.05
C SER A 26 -13.32 5.62 -1.62
N TYR A 27 -12.61 6.30 -0.73
CA TYR A 27 -12.77 7.72 -0.42
C TYR A 27 -11.51 8.45 -0.87
N SER A 28 -11.66 9.64 -1.45
CA SER A 28 -10.53 10.53 -1.75
C SER A 28 -10.93 11.97 -1.55
N LYS A 29 -10.08 12.75 -0.87
CA LYS A 29 -10.22 14.19 -0.72
C LYS A 29 -8.84 14.80 -0.53
N ASP A 30 -8.55 15.86 -1.29
CA ASP A 30 -7.28 16.57 -1.23
C ASP A 30 -6.10 15.59 -1.36
N ASP A 31 -5.24 15.54 -0.35
CA ASP A 31 -4.05 14.68 -0.28
C ASP A 31 -4.30 13.32 0.39
N THR A 32 -5.53 13.04 0.80
CA THR A 32 -5.92 11.80 1.48
C THR A 32 -6.76 10.91 0.58
N SER A 33 -6.46 9.62 0.59
CA SER A 33 -7.37 8.59 0.11
C SER A 33 -7.48 7.44 1.11
N VAL A 34 -8.63 6.79 1.12
CA VAL A 34 -8.90 5.61 1.92
C VAL A 34 -9.52 4.57 1.01
N GLU A 35 -8.98 3.36 1.03
CA GLU A 35 -9.55 2.19 0.37
C GLU A 35 -9.93 1.16 1.42
N VAL A 36 -11.14 0.63 1.31
CA VAL A 36 -11.62 -0.49 2.11
C VAL A 36 -11.98 -1.61 1.15
N THR A 37 -11.24 -2.71 1.25
CA THR A 37 -11.57 -3.95 0.55
C THR A 37 -12.35 -4.83 1.51
N ALA A 38 -13.54 -5.28 1.08
CA ALA A 38 -14.38 -6.19 1.83
C ALA A 38 -14.85 -7.34 0.93
N SER A 39 -14.08 -8.41 0.90
CA SER A 39 -14.43 -9.70 0.27
C SER A 39 -14.66 -10.77 1.35
N GLN A 40 -15.10 -11.97 0.95
CA GLN A 40 -15.25 -13.09 1.88
C GLN A 40 -13.90 -13.53 2.46
N ASP A 41 -12.85 -13.51 1.65
CA ASP A 41 -11.53 -14.06 1.99
C ASP A 41 -10.51 -12.97 2.37
N ASP A 42 -10.70 -11.74 1.91
CA ASP A 42 -9.78 -10.62 2.14
C ASP A 42 -10.50 -9.34 2.54
N GLN A 43 -10.09 -8.79 3.68
CA GLN A 43 -10.67 -7.59 4.27
C GLN A 43 -9.54 -6.71 4.77
N SER A 44 -9.44 -5.50 4.23
CA SER A 44 -8.35 -4.58 4.54
C SER A 44 -8.79 -3.13 4.45
N VAL A 45 -8.08 -2.28 5.19
CA VAL A 45 -8.22 -0.83 5.12
C VAL A 45 -6.85 -0.24 4.85
N THR A 46 -6.75 0.52 3.77
CA THR A 46 -5.56 1.28 3.41
C THR A 46 -5.89 2.76 3.47
N ILE A 47 -5.07 3.53 4.15
CA ILE A 47 -5.12 5.00 4.13
C ILE A 47 -3.86 5.46 3.41
N SER A 48 -3.97 6.33 2.41
CA SER A 48 -2.82 6.94 1.75
C SER A 48 -2.89 8.45 1.91
N GLN A 49 -1.82 9.05 2.41
CA GLN A 49 -1.72 10.49 2.65
C GLN A 49 -0.45 11.04 2.00
N LYS A 50 -0.57 12.06 1.15
CA LYS A 50 0.58 12.90 0.82
C LYS A 50 0.87 13.83 2.00
N VAL A 51 2.08 13.77 2.52
CA VAL A 51 2.52 14.59 3.66
C VAL A 51 3.26 15.85 3.22
N ASP A 52 3.79 15.83 1.99
CA ASP A 52 4.30 16.96 1.23
C ASP A 52 4.29 16.61 -0.27
N ASP A 53 4.88 17.46 -1.11
CA ASP A 53 4.89 17.32 -2.57
C ASP A 53 5.56 16.02 -3.07
N ASP A 54 6.51 15.48 -2.30
CA ASP A 54 7.32 14.32 -2.69
C ASP A 54 6.99 13.07 -1.89
N ASN A 55 6.38 13.18 -0.72
CA ASN A 55 6.28 12.08 0.25
C ASN A 55 4.82 11.62 0.44
N THR A 56 4.58 10.33 0.30
CA THR A 56 3.29 9.67 0.57
C THR A 56 3.49 8.55 1.59
N ILE A 57 2.58 8.44 2.56
CA ILE A 57 2.56 7.37 3.55
C ILE A 57 1.24 6.61 3.43
N SER A 58 1.32 5.28 3.36
CA SER A 58 0.19 4.39 3.12
C SER A 58 0.16 3.23 4.13
N PRO A 59 -0.35 3.41 5.36
CA PRO A 59 -0.63 2.29 6.26
C PRO A 59 -1.77 1.42 5.75
N THR A 60 -1.62 0.11 5.93
CA THR A 60 -2.66 -0.89 5.66
C THR A 60 -2.84 -1.78 6.88
N VAL A 61 -4.09 -2.05 7.26
CA VAL A 61 -4.45 -3.06 8.26
C VAL A 61 -5.35 -4.09 7.59
N ALA A 62 -4.98 -5.37 7.65
CA ALA A 62 -5.83 -6.47 7.24
C ALA A 62 -6.61 -7.03 8.43
N ARG A 63 -7.73 -7.72 8.15
CA ARG A 63 -8.55 -8.37 9.18
C ARG A 63 -7.79 -9.44 9.98
N SER A 64 -6.79 -10.06 9.40
CA SER A 64 -5.88 -11.00 10.09
C SER A 64 -5.14 -10.33 11.26
N GLY A 65 -5.07 -8.99 11.27
CA GLY A 65 -4.22 -8.22 12.16
C GLY A 65 -2.88 -7.86 11.53
N ASP A 66 -2.61 -8.34 10.32
CA ASP A 66 -1.41 -7.96 9.59
C ASP A 66 -1.42 -6.47 9.31
N PHE A 67 -0.28 -5.83 9.56
CA PHE A 67 -0.09 -4.40 9.40
C PHE A 67 1.08 -4.16 8.47
N SER A 68 0.94 -3.19 7.58
CA SER A 68 2.05 -2.71 6.78
C SER A 68 2.03 -1.19 6.69
N VAL A 69 3.20 -0.59 6.55
CA VAL A 69 3.34 0.83 6.22
C VAL A 69 4.21 0.94 5.00
N GLU A 70 3.67 1.53 3.95
CA GLU A 70 4.46 1.99 2.81
C GLU A 70 4.78 3.47 2.99
N TRP A 71 6.02 3.85 2.72
CA TRP A 71 6.43 5.23 2.51
C TRP A 71 7.04 5.33 1.12
N LYS A 72 6.47 6.19 0.28
CA LYS A 72 6.98 6.50 -1.04
C LYS A 72 7.50 7.92 -1.08
N ARG A 73 8.72 8.10 -1.58
CA ARG A 73 9.33 9.39 -1.88
C ARG A 73 9.58 9.50 -3.39
N SER A 74 8.96 10.50 -4.01
CA SER A 74 9.31 10.94 -5.37
C SER A 74 10.68 11.62 -5.36
N LEU A 75 11.48 11.35 -6.39
CA LEU A 75 12.78 11.99 -6.62
C LEU A 75 12.79 12.89 -7.87
N GLY A 76 11.64 13.04 -8.53
CA GLY A 76 11.50 13.72 -9.83
C GLY A 76 11.73 12.79 -11.01
N ASP A 77 11.35 13.21 -12.21
CA ASP A 77 11.57 12.47 -13.48
C ASP A 77 11.16 10.98 -13.42
N ASP A 78 9.99 10.70 -12.82
CA ASP A 78 9.43 9.36 -12.58
C ASP A 78 10.26 8.45 -11.65
N ASN A 79 11.30 8.97 -11.01
CA ASN A 79 12.12 8.25 -10.05
C ASN A 79 11.47 8.24 -8.66
N SER A 80 11.60 7.12 -7.94
CA SER A 80 11.08 7.04 -6.57
C SER A 80 11.80 6.02 -5.70
N VAL A 81 11.76 6.26 -4.39
CA VAL A 81 12.14 5.28 -3.38
C VAL A 81 10.89 4.89 -2.59
N THR A 82 10.59 3.60 -2.55
CA THR A 82 9.46 3.05 -1.81
C THR A 82 10.00 2.12 -0.72
N THR A 83 9.64 2.41 0.52
CA THR A 83 9.96 1.57 1.68
C THR A 83 8.68 0.96 2.22
N THR A 84 8.64 -0.37 2.35
CA THR A 84 7.51 -1.08 2.95
C THR A 84 7.98 -1.79 4.21
N LEU A 85 7.41 -1.43 5.36
CA LEU A 85 7.59 -2.13 6.62
C LEU A 85 6.40 -3.07 6.85
N LYS A 86 6.71 -4.34 7.11
CA LYS A 86 5.79 -5.32 7.67
C LYS A 86 6.38 -5.83 8.99
N PRO A 87 5.81 -5.47 10.15
CA PRO A 87 6.35 -5.86 11.45
C PRO A 87 6.50 -7.37 11.58
N ASN A 88 7.65 -7.82 12.10
CA ASN A 88 7.99 -9.24 12.26
C ASN A 88 8.00 -10.06 10.95
N GLU A 89 8.07 -9.41 9.79
CA GLU A 89 8.18 -10.08 8.50
C GLU A 89 9.36 -9.52 7.70
N SER A 90 9.32 -8.23 7.33
CA SER A 90 10.34 -7.63 6.49
C SER A 90 10.33 -6.11 6.47
N VAL A 91 11.47 -5.52 6.16
CA VAL A 91 11.58 -4.18 5.56
C VAL A 91 12.05 -4.36 4.12
N ASN A 92 11.27 -3.84 3.17
CA ASN A 92 11.63 -3.80 1.76
C ASN A 92 11.90 -2.36 1.33
N VAL A 93 12.97 -2.14 0.59
CA VAL A 93 13.27 -0.84 -0.04
C VAL A 93 13.45 -1.07 -1.53
N GLU A 94 12.65 -0.39 -2.33
CA GLU A 94 12.74 -0.37 -3.77
C GLU A 94 13.11 1.03 -4.25
N TRP A 95 14.06 1.12 -5.18
CA TRP A 95 14.40 2.35 -5.87
C TRP A 95 14.21 2.15 -7.37
N GLU A 96 13.30 2.94 -7.94
CA GLU A 96 13.07 3.09 -9.37
C GLU A 96 13.76 4.36 -9.86
N ASP A 97 14.64 4.24 -10.86
CA ASP A 97 15.38 5.36 -11.48
C ASP A 97 15.08 5.49 -12.99
N GLY A 98 13.94 4.95 -13.43
CA GLY A 98 13.49 4.90 -14.83
C GLY A 98 14.28 3.92 -15.73
N ALA A 99 15.61 3.88 -15.61
CA ALA A 99 16.47 3.00 -16.39
C ALA A 99 16.78 1.65 -15.70
N TRP A 100 16.67 1.61 -14.37
CA TRP A 100 16.97 0.44 -13.55
C TRP A 100 16.12 0.43 -12.28
N THR A 101 16.02 -0.74 -11.66
CA THR A 101 15.35 -0.93 -10.37
C THR A 101 16.27 -1.68 -9.41
N ALA A 102 16.54 -1.12 -8.22
CA ALA A 102 17.17 -1.87 -7.14
C ALA A 102 16.14 -2.22 -6.07
N ASN A 103 16.26 -3.43 -5.54
CA ASN A 103 15.44 -3.92 -4.45
C ASN A 103 16.33 -4.48 -3.34
N VAL A 104 16.10 -4.00 -2.12
CA VAL A 104 16.72 -4.50 -0.89
C VAL A 104 15.61 -5.04 0.00
N ASN A 105 15.59 -6.37 0.18
CA ASN A 105 14.67 -7.03 1.09
C ASN A 105 15.41 -7.48 2.35
N VAL A 106 14.94 -7.02 3.50
CA VAL A 106 15.49 -7.29 4.83
C VAL A 106 14.44 -8.03 5.65
N PRO A 107 14.43 -9.37 5.66
CA PRO A 107 13.63 -10.14 6.60
C PRO A 107 13.96 -9.78 8.06
N ILE A 108 12.92 -9.56 8.87
CA ILE A 108 13.05 -9.21 10.29
C ILE A 108 12.18 -10.11 11.17
N ASP A 109 12.62 -10.37 12.39
CA ASP A 109 11.83 -11.01 13.45
C ASP A 109 12.01 -10.22 14.74
N GLY A 110 10.96 -9.52 15.19
CA GLY A 110 11.08 -8.53 16.26
C GLY A 110 12.08 -7.42 15.91
N THR A 111 13.20 -7.39 16.63
CA THR A 111 14.30 -6.43 16.44
C THR A 111 15.48 -7.02 15.67
N ASP A 112 15.41 -8.30 15.31
CA ASP A 112 16.52 -9.02 14.70
C ASP A 112 16.40 -9.03 13.18
N ILE A 113 17.52 -8.79 12.49
CA ILE A 113 17.64 -8.97 11.05
C ILE A 113 18.04 -10.43 10.81
N THR A 114 17.20 -11.17 10.11
CA THR A 114 17.43 -12.60 9.84
C THR A 114 18.12 -12.84 8.49
N GLY A 115 18.18 -11.80 7.65
CA GLY A 115 18.97 -11.82 6.42
C GLY A 115 18.85 -10.51 5.64
N THR A 116 19.54 -10.44 4.51
CA THR A 116 19.41 -9.33 3.57
C THR A 116 19.65 -9.84 2.16
N ASN A 117 18.73 -9.53 1.25
CA ASN A 117 18.84 -9.83 -0.16
C ASN A 117 18.87 -8.51 -0.94
N VAL A 118 19.78 -8.42 -1.89
CA VAL A 118 19.92 -7.25 -2.76
C VAL A 118 19.84 -7.71 -4.20
N SER A 119 19.06 -7.01 -5.01
CA SER A 119 18.96 -7.24 -6.45
C SER A 119 18.90 -5.92 -7.21
N ILE A 120 19.41 -5.93 -8.43
CA ILE A 120 19.40 -4.79 -9.36
C ILE A 120 19.03 -5.34 -10.73
N LYS A 121 18.11 -4.67 -11.42
CA LYS A 121 17.67 -5.01 -12.77
C LYS A 121 17.79 -3.82 -13.69
#